data_AF-A0A651EF67-F1
#
_entry.id   AF-A0A651EF67-F1
#
_cell.length_a   1.000
_cell.length_b   1.000
_cell.length_c   1.000
_cell.angle_alpha   90.00
_cell.angle_beta   90.00
_cell.angle_gamma   90.00
#
_symmetry.space_group_name_H-M   'P 1'
#
loop_
_entity.id
_entity.type
_entity.pdbx_description
1 polymer ?
#
loop_
_entity_poly.entity_id
_entity_poly.type
_entity_poly.pdbx_seq_one_letter_code
_entity_poly.pdbx_strand_id
1 'polypeptide(L)'
;MATISRAAYAAMYGPTTGDKVRLADTELFIEVERDHTIYGEEVKFGGGKVIRDGMGQSQRTRAEGAVDTVITNALIVDWTGVYKADVGLKDGRIAAIGKAGNPDVQPGVDIVIGPGTEAIAGEGKILTAGGFDAHIHYICPQQIEDALHSGLTTMLGGGTGPAHGTLATTCTPGPWHIGRMLQAADAFAMNLAFAAKGNASLPAPLEEQILAGACAMKLHEDWGTTPAAIDCCLSVADAFDVQVMIHTDTLNESGFVENTIRAMKGRTIHAFHTEGAGGGHAPDIIKVCGEAHVIPSSTNPTR
;
A
#
# COMPACT_ATOMS: atom_id res chain seq x y z
N MET A 1 -15.93 -11.03 -40.78
CA MET A 1 -15.27 -10.40 -39.62
C MET A 1 -14.60 -9.12 -40.10
N ALA A 2 -14.71 -8.04 -39.33
CA ALA A 2 -13.90 -6.84 -39.55
C ALA A 2 -12.49 -7.06 -38.98
N THR A 3 -11.51 -6.32 -39.50
CA THR A 3 -10.13 -6.36 -39.02
C THR A 3 -9.68 -4.96 -38.61
N ILE A 4 -8.77 -4.90 -37.65
CA ILE A 4 -8.16 -3.65 -37.17
C ILE A 4 -6.66 -3.86 -36.95
N SER A 5 -5.84 -2.84 -37.21
CA SER A 5 -4.41 -2.90 -36.90
C SER A 5 -4.19 -2.81 -35.39
N ARG A 6 -3.15 -3.47 -34.87
CA ARG A 6 -2.78 -3.40 -33.44
C ARG A 6 -2.56 -1.96 -32.97
N ALA A 7 -1.91 -1.12 -33.77
CA ALA A 7 -1.69 0.28 -33.43
C ALA A 7 -3.00 1.07 -33.27
N ALA A 8 -3.97 0.86 -34.17
CA ALA A 8 -5.27 1.52 -34.05
C ALA A 8 -6.08 0.98 -32.86
N TYR A 9 -5.99 -0.33 -32.57
CA TYR A 9 -6.59 -0.93 -31.39
C TYR A 9 -6.02 -0.30 -30.10
N ALA A 10 -4.69 -0.26 -29.98
CA ALA A 10 -4.01 0.30 -28.82
C ALA A 10 -4.33 1.79 -28.60
N ALA A 11 -4.46 2.57 -29.68
CA ALA A 11 -4.86 3.96 -29.61
C ALA A 11 -6.32 4.16 -29.12
N MET A 12 -7.19 3.17 -29.32
CA MET A 12 -8.59 3.26 -28.90
C MET A 12 -8.89 2.65 -27.53
N TYR A 13 -8.25 1.53 -27.19
CA TYR A 13 -8.59 0.72 -26.02
C TYR A 13 -7.39 0.41 -25.12
N GLY A 14 -6.20 0.92 -25.45
CA GLY A 14 -4.96 0.53 -24.77
C GLY A 14 -4.36 -0.78 -25.31
N PRO A 15 -3.13 -1.11 -24.88
CA PRO A 15 -2.40 -2.28 -25.34
C PRO A 15 -3.12 -3.58 -24.96
N THR A 16 -2.93 -4.64 -25.73
CA THR A 16 -3.48 -5.97 -25.43
C THR A 16 -2.37 -7.04 -25.40
N THR A 17 -2.75 -8.30 -25.22
CA THR A 17 -1.82 -9.42 -25.00
C THR A 17 -0.66 -9.43 -26.02
N GLY A 18 0.57 -9.50 -25.48
CA GLY A 18 1.84 -9.47 -26.22
C GLY A 18 2.37 -8.09 -26.59
N ASP A 19 1.58 -7.02 -26.42
CA ASP A 19 2.09 -5.66 -26.58
C ASP A 19 3.00 -5.29 -25.39
N LYS A 20 3.98 -4.41 -25.64
CA LYS A 20 4.92 -3.92 -24.62
C LYS A 20 4.76 -2.43 -24.39
N VAL A 21 4.84 -2.02 -23.13
CA VAL A 21 4.80 -0.62 -22.71
C VAL A 21 6.09 -0.29 -21.97
N ARG A 22 6.79 0.75 -22.43
CA ARG A 22 7.93 1.32 -21.71
C ARG A 22 7.41 2.12 -20.52
N LEU A 23 7.97 1.91 -19.33
CA LEU A 23 7.61 2.68 -18.15
C LEU A 23 8.31 4.05 -18.21
N ALA A 24 7.57 5.04 -18.69
CA ALA A 24 8.04 6.41 -18.89
C ALA A 24 9.37 6.46 -19.67
N ASP A 25 10.35 7.17 -19.14
CA ASP A 25 11.70 7.35 -19.69
C ASP A 25 12.71 6.31 -19.17
N THR A 26 12.28 5.30 -18.40
CA THR A 26 13.16 4.20 -17.94
C THR A 26 13.43 3.17 -19.04
N GLU A 27 14.41 2.28 -18.85
CA GLU A 27 14.66 1.13 -19.75
C GLU A 27 13.84 -0.13 -19.36
N LEU A 28 12.77 0.04 -18.57
CA LEU A 28 11.87 -1.04 -18.18
C LEU A 28 10.70 -1.14 -19.14
N PHE A 29 10.46 -2.36 -19.63
CA PHE A 29 9.34 -2.69 -20.52
C PHE A 29 8.48 -3.78 -19.89
N ILE A 30 7.20 -3.49 -19.69
CA ILE A 30 6.21 -4.47 -19.24
C ILE A 30 5.48 -5.05 -20.45
N GLU A 31 5.18 -6.34 -20.42
CA GLU A 31 4.42 -7.04 -21.46
C GLU A 31 3.04 -7.39 -20.92
N VAL A 32 2.00 -7.19 -21.73
CA VAL A 32 0.63 -7.58 -21.35
C VAL A 32 0.52 -9.11 -21.44
N GLU A 33 0.37 -9.76 -20.28
CA GLU A 33 0.37 -11.22 -20.15
C GLU A 33 -0.98 -11.84 -20.56
N ARG A 34 -2.07 -11.11 -20.32
CA ARG A 34 -3.45 -11.53 -20.64
C ARG A 34 -4.37 -10.31 -20.77
N ASP A 35 -5.45 -10.47 -21.52
CA ASP A 35 -6.54 -9.49 -21.66
C ASP A 35 -7.87 -10.19 -21.38
N HIS A 36 -8.67 -9.65 -20.46
CA HIS A 36 -9.97 -10.20 -20.07
C HIS A 36 -11.10 -9.82 -21.05
N THR A 37 -10.84 -8.92 -22.00
CA THR A 37 -11.86 -8.52 -22.97
C THR A 37 -12.19 -9.60 -23.99
N ILE A 38 -13.32 -9.42 -24.68
CA ILE A 38 -13.64 -10.11 -25.93
C ILE A 38 -13.54 -9.08 -27.04
N TYR A 39 -12.67 -9.31 -28.03
CA TYR A 39 -12.41 -8.31 -29.08
C TYR A 39 -13.66 -7.97 -29.88
N GLY A 40 -13.99 -6.68 -29.93
CA GLY A 40 -15.22 -6.14 -30.53
C GLY A 40 -16.32 -5.84 -29.50
N GLU A 41 -16.16 -6.29 -28.26
CA GLU A 41 -17.09 -6.09 -27.14
C GLU A 41 -16.50 -5.21 -26.03
N GLU A 42 -15.46 -4.42 -26.35
CA GLU A 42 -14.89 -3.43 -25.44
C GLU A 42 -15.94 -2.40 -25.01
N VAL A 43 -15.97 -2.08 -23.72
CA VAL A 43 -16.84 -1.03 -23.20
C VAL A 43 -16.12 0.30 -23.21
N LYS A 44 -16.76 1.34 -23.73
CA LYS A 44 -16.21 2.70 -23.81
C LYS A 44 -17.30 3.73 -23.63
N PHE A 45 -17.08 4.70 -22.75
CA PHE A 45 -18.02 5.78 -22.48
C PHE A 45 -17.80 7.00 -23.40
N GLY A 46 -18.90 7.62 -23.84
CA GLY A 46 -18.90 8.86 -24.63
C GLY A 46 -20.00 8.91 -25.69
N GLY A 47 -20.18 10.09 -26.31
CA GLY A 47 -21.19 10.31 -27.35
C GLY A 47 -21.07 9.32 -28.51
N GLY A 48 -22.12 8.55 -28.77
CA GLY A 48 -22.17 7.54 -29.84
C GLY A 48 -21.37 6.26 -29.57
N LYS A 49 -20.84 6.05 -28.35
CA LYS A 49 -20.02 4.86 -28.01
C LYS A 49 -20.87 3.72 -27.41
N VAL A 50 -20.23 2.83 -26.65
CA VAL A 50 -20.81 1.54 -26.21
C VAL A 50 -21.64 1.69 -24.94
N ILE A 51 -21.14 2.40 -23.93
CA ILE A 51 -21.86 2.58 -22.65
C ILE A 51 -22.97 3.61 -22.85
N ARG A 52 -24.13 3.12 -23.28
CA ARG A 52 -25.39 3.83 -23.51
C ARG A 52 -26.55 2.92 -23.19
N ASP A 53 -27.70 3.53 -22.89
CA ASP A 53 -28.94 2.86 -22.53
C ASP A 53 -29.31 1.71 -23.48
N GLY A 54 -29.46 0.50 -22.92
CA GLY A 54 -29.78 -0.73 -23.66
C GLY A 54 -28.65 -1.31 -24.51
N MET A 55 -27.48 -0.68 -24.55
CA MET A 55 -26.28 -1.15 -25.25
C MET A 55 -25.32 -1.75 -24.24
N GLY A 56 -24.13 -1.19 -24.03
CA GLY A 56 -23.21 -1.61 -22.97
C GLY A 56 -23.69 -1.27 -21.55
N GLN A 57 -24.73 -0.44 -21.40
CA GLN A 57 -25.42 -0.21 -20.13
C GLN A 57 -26.69 -1.08 -20.09
N SER A 58 -26.74 -2.01 -19.13
CA SER A 58 -27.90 -2.85 -18.84
C SER A 58 -29.02 -2.05 -18.16
N GLN A 59 -30.23 -2.61 -18.17
CA GLN A 59 -31.36 -2.10 -17.37
C GLN A 59 -31.32 -2.56 -15.91
N ARG A 60 -30.39 -3.47 -15.57
CA ARG A 60 -30.23 -3.96 -14.20
C ARG A 60 -29.91 -2.83 -13.23
N THR A 61 -30.62 -2.83 -12.12
CA THR A 61 -30.38 -1.93 -10.99
C THR A 61 -29.11 -2.30 -10.24
N ARG A 62 -28.62 -1.38 -9.41
CA ARG A 62 -27.54 -1.64 -8.44
C ARG A 62 -27.85 -2.84 -7.52
N ALA A 63 -29.11 -2.96 -7.08
CA ALA A 63 -29.56 -4.06 -6.22
C ALA A 63 -29.51 -5.42 -6.93
N GLU A 64 -29.66 -5.43 -8.26
CA GLU A 64 -29.58 -6.62 -9.11
C GLU A 64 -28.15 -6.94 -9.57
N GLY A 65 -27.14 -6.23 -9.05
CA GLY A 65 -25.73 -6.54 -9.26
C GLY A 65 -24.94 -5.52 -10.06
N ALA A 66 -25.55 -4.45 -10.58
CA ALA A 66 -24.76 -3.38 -11.20
C ALA A 66 -23.77 -2.76 -10.20
N VAL A 67 -22.58 -2.40 -10.70
CA VAL A 67 -21.51 -1.77 -9.90
C VAL A 67 -21.74 -0.26 -9.76
N ASP A 68 -21.13 0.35 -8.74
CA ASP A 68 -21.20 1.80 -8.49
C ASP A 68 -20.32 2.58 -9.47
N THR A 69 -19.17 2.01 -9.81
CA THR A 69 -18.21 2.61 -10.74
C THR A 69 -17.52 1.51 -11.53
N VAL A 70 -17.19 1.79 -12.79
CA VAL A 70 -16.36 0.92 -13.63
C VAL A 70 -15.17 1.71 -14.15
N ILE A 71 -13.97 1.14 -14.01
CA ILE A 71 -12.76 1.61 -14.70
C ILE A 71 -12.61 0.76 -15.95
N THR A 72 -12.71 1.36 -17.13
CA THR A 72 -12.74 0.62 -18.41
C THR A 72 -11.36 0.44 -19.02
N ASN A 73 -11.07 -0.74 -19.56
CA ASN A 73 -9.88 -1.04 -20.37
C ASN A 73 -8.53 -0.68 -19.71
N ALA A 74 -8.41 -0.86 -18.39
CA ALA A 74 -7.19 -0.53 -17.67
C ALA A 74 -6.08 -1.55 -17.94
N LEU A 75 -4.84 -1.08 -18.13
CA LEU A 75 -3.66 -1.92 -18.00
C LEU A 75 -3.29 -2.01 -16.52
N ILE A 76 -3.58 -3.14 -15.88
CA ILE A 76 -3.30 -3.39 -14.48
C ILE A 76 -1.86 -3.86 -14.34
N VAL A 77 -1.12 -3.22 -13.45
CA VAL A 77 0.23 -3.63 -13.03
C VAL A 77 0.18 -3.88 -11.54
N ASP A 78 0.31 -5.15 -11.16
CA ASP A 78 0.29 -5.61 -9.78
C ASP A 78 1.31 -6.74 -9.59
N TRP A 79 1.66 -7.05 -8.35
CA TRP A 79 2.56 -8.18 -8.06
C TRP A 79 1.97 -9.53 -8.53
N THR A 80 0.64 -9.62 -8.68
CA THR A 80 -0.05 -10.80 -9.24
C THR A 80 0.02 -10.91 -10.78
N GLY A 81 0.55 -9.89 -11.47
CA GLY A 81 0.81 -9.92 -12.91
C GLY A 81 0.54 -8.59 -13.64
N VAL A 82 0.76 -8.60 -14.95
CA VAL A 82 0.53 -7.45 -15.86
C VAL A 82 -0.53 -7.81 -16.88
N TYR A 83 -1.72 -7.23 -16.77
CA TYR A 83 -2.87 -7.68 -17.57
C TYR A 83 -3.89 -6.57 -17.81
N LYS A 84 -4.70 -6.75 -18.85
CA LYS A 84 -5.75 -5.79 -19.21
C LYS A 84 -7.14 -6.29 -18.79
N ALA A 85 -7.92 -5.42 -18.15
CA ALA A 85 -9.27 -5.74 -17.71
C ALA A 85 -10.08 -4.46 -17.44
N ASP A 86 -11.39 -4.63 -17.28
CA ASP A 86 -12.25 -3.67 -16.60
C ASP A 86 -12.26 -3.94 -15.09
N VAL A 87 -12.42 -2.91 -14.27
CA VAL A 87 -12.49 -3.02 -12.80
C VAL A 87 -13.80 -2.44 -12.30
N GLY A 88 -14.61 -3.26 -11.65
CA GLY A 88 -15.88 -2.85 -11.05
C GLY A 88 -15.73 -2.53 -9.57
N LEU A 89 -16.25 -1.38 -9.13
CA LEU A 89 -16.25 -0.95 -7.74
C LEU A 89 -17.67 -0.98 -7.16
N LYS A 90 -17.81 -1.50 -5.95
CA LYS A 90 -19.09 -1.50 -5.22
C LYS A 90 -18.85 -1.33 -3.73
N ASP A 91 -19.63 -0.46 -3.08
CA ASP A 91 -19.53 -0.17 -1.64
C ASP A 91 -18.10 0.20 -1.20
N GLY A 92 -17.38 0.95 -2.05
CA GLY A 92 -15.99 1.37 -1.80
C GLY A 92 -14.94 0.25 -1.90
N ARG A 93 -15.30 -0.91 -2.46
CA ARG A 93 -14.40 -2.07 -2.64
C ARG A 93 -14.30 -2.47 -4.11
N ILE A 94 -13.21 -3.16 -4.46
CA ILE A 94 -13.10 -3.85 -5.75
C ILE A 94 -14.06 -5.04 -5.72
N ALA A 95 -15.10 -5.00 -6.53
CA ALA A 95 -16.13 -6.03 -6.60
C ALA A 95 -15.75 -7.16 -7.57
N ALA A 96 -15.15 -6.80 -8.71
CA ALA A 96 -14.67 -7.75 -9.71
C ALA A 96 -13.65 -7.11 -10.64
N ILE A 97 -12.80 -7.95 -11.23
CA ILE A 97 -11.84 -7.60 -12.29
C ILE A 97 -12.08 -8.59 -13.43
N GLY A 98 -12.40 -8.10 -14.62
CA GLY A 98 -12.83 -8.96 -15.73
C GLY A 98 -13.37 -8.17 -16.90
N LYS A 99 -14.38 -8.70 -17.59
CA LYS A 99 -15.07 -8.00 -18.67
C LYS A 99 -16.33 -7.31 -18.16
N ALA A 100 -16.44 -6.00 -18.36
CA ALA A 100 -17.64 -5.25 -18.07
C ALA A 100 -18.60 -5.17 -19.27
N GLY A 101 -19.84 -4.76 -18.99
CA GLY A 101 -20.83 -4.44 -20.01
C GLY A 101 -22.26 -4.79 -19.61
N ASN A 102 -23.05 -5.10 -20.64
CA ASN A 102 -24.43 -5.51 -20.49
C ASN A 102 -24.59 -7.00 -20.87
N PRO A 103 -24.92 -7.87 -19.91
CA PRO A 103 -25.08 -9.31 -20.18
C PRO A 103 -26.27 -9.63 -21.10
N ASP A 104 -27.20 -8.69 -21.30
CA ASP A 104 -28.38 -8.90 -22.14
C ASP A 104 -28.04 -8.86 -23.63
N VAL A 105 -26.92 -8.22 -24.01
CA VAL A 105 -26.52 -8.02 -25.42
C VAL A 105 -25.05 -8.35 -25.71
N GLN A 106 -24.21 -8.54 -24.68
CA GLN A 106 -22.79 -8.85 -24.83
C GLN A 106 -22.46 -10.20 -24.17
N PRO A 107 -21.62 -11.04 -24.79
CA PRO A 107 -21.17 -12.29 -24.18
C PRO A 107 -20.14 -12.04 -23.06
N GLY A 108 -20.04 -12.99 -22.13
CA GLY A 108 -18.94 -13.10 -21.17
C GLY A 108 -18.79 -11.92 -20.20
N VAL A 109 -19.90 -11.27 -19.81
CA VAL A 109 -19.87 -10.13 -18.88
C VAL A 109 -19.75 -10.62 -17.44
N ASP A 110 -18.67 -10.23 -16.77
CA ASP A 110 -18.41 -10.44 -15.34
C ASP A 110 -18.91 -9.27 -14.49
N ILE A 111 -18.85 -8.04 -15.05
CA ILE A 111 -19.15 -6.79 -14.36
C ILE A 111 -20.32 -6.08 -15.06
N VAL A 112 -21.48 -6.04 -14.39
CA VAL A 112 -22.67 -5.39 -14.96
C VAL A 112 -22.58 -3.87 -14.82
N ILE A 113 -22.68 -3.17 -15.95
CA ILE A 113 -22.86 -1.71 -15.99
C ILE A 113 -24.36 -1.43 -16.03
N GLY A 114 -24.88 -0.68 -15.05
CA GLY A 114 -26.30 -0.30 -14.97
C GLY A 114 -26.50 1.22 -14.93
N PRO A 115 -27.75 1.70 -14.78
CA PRO A 115 -28.05 3.14 -14.82
C PRO A 115 -27.42 3.96 -13.68
N GLY A 116 -27.01 3.31 -12.57
CA GLY A 116 -26.33 3.93 -11.44
C GLY A 116 -24.81 3.82 -11.46
N THR A 117 -24.22 3.25 -12.51
CA THR A 117 -22.77 3.05 -12.63
C THR A 117 -22.10 4.29 -13.22
N GLU A 118 -21.12 4.84 -12.50
CA GLU A 118 -20.20 5.85 -13.04
C GLU A 118 -19.06 5.21 -13.84
N ALA A 119 -18.51 5.92 -14.83
CA ALA A 119 -17.44 5.41 -15.71
C ALA A 119 -16.15 6.25 -15.58
N ILE A 120 -15.03 5.56 -15.33
CA ILE A 120 -13.67 6.11 -15.40
C ILE A 120 -12.96 5.46 -16.59
N ALA A 121 -12.47 6.29 -17.53
CA ALA A 121 -11.75 5.79 -18.70
C ALA A 121 -10.31 5.40 -18.35
N GLY A 122 -10.03 4.09 -18.32
CA GLY A 122 -8.70 3.51 -18.09
C GLY A 122 -7.93 3.19 -19.37
N GLU A 123 -8.55 3.31 -20.56
CA GLU A 123 -7.87 3.06 -21.83
C GLU A 123 -6.61 3.94 -22.00
N GLY A 124 -5.48 3.29 -22.27
CA GLY A 124 -4.18 3.97 -22.41
C GLY A 124 -3.59 4.47 -21.09
N LYS A 125 -4.13 4.04 -19.93
CA LYS A 125 -3.60 4.31 -18.59
C LYS A 125 -3.15 3.00 -17.93
N ILE A 126 -2.22 3.14 -16.99
CA ILE A 126 -1.83 2.07 -16.08
C ILE A 126 -2.60 2.25 -14.77
N LEU A 127 -3.14 1.16 -14.24
CA LEU A 127 -3.80 1.10 -12.93
C LEU A 127 -2.94 0.26 -11.99
N THR A 128 -2.63 0.81 -10.81
CA THR A 128 -1.90 0.12 -9.73
C THR A 128 -2.69 0.22 -8.43
N ALA A 129 -2.33 -0.59 -7.44
CA ALA A 129 -2.69 -0.27 -6.06
C ALA A 129 -2.05 1.08 -5.65
N GLY A 130 -2.68 1.76 -4.69
CA GLY A 130 -2.07 2.93 -4.06
C GLY A 130 -0.88 2.50 -3.19
N GLY A 131 0.16 3.33 -3.13
CA GLY A 131 1.36 2.99 -2.37
C GLY A 131 1.13 2.98 -0.86
N PHE A 132 1.97 2.21 -0.16
CA PHE A 132 2.03 2.11 1.29
C PHE A 132 3.42 2.55 1.76
N ASP A 133 3.50 3.62 2.54
CA ASP A 133 4.75 4.02 3.22
C ASP A 133 4.70 3.62 4.70
N ALA A 134 5.66 2.81 5.12
CA ALA A 134 5.73 2.24 6.46
C ALA A 134 6.73 2.92 7.40
N HIS A 135 7.40 3.99 6.96
CA HIS A 135 8.41 4.70 7.76
C HIS A 135 8.10 6.20 7.87
N ILE A 136 6.88 6.53 8.29
CA ILE A 136 6.44 7.92 8.38
C ILE A 136 6.75 8.54 9.75
N HIS A 137 7.48 9.64 9.75
CA HIS A 137 7.54 10.54 10.90
C HIS A 137 6.40 11.54 10.78
N TYR A 138 5.42 11.54 11.69
CA TYR A 138 4.30 12.51 11.65
C TYR A 138 4.73 13.89 12.18
N ILE A 139 5.62 14.56 11.44
CA ILE A 139 6.22 15.85 11.78
C ILE A 139 5.25 17.00 11.50
N CYS A 140 4.59 16.97 10.34
CA CYS A 140 3.63 17.99 9.93
C CYS A 140 2.51 17.37 9.06
N PRO A 141 1.31 17.95 9.03
CA PRO A 141 0.21 17.42 8.23
C PRO A 141 0.39 17.58 6.71
N GLN A 142 1.20 18.55 6.26
CA GLN A 142 1.42 18.83 4.83
C GLN A 142 2.00 17.62 4.09
N GLN A 143 2.82 16.81 4.77
CA GLN A 143 3.42 15.62 4.16
C GLN A 143 2.36 14.59 3.70
N ILE A 144 1.15 14.61 4.28
CA ILE A 144 0.06 13.71 3.90
C ILE A 144 -0.45 14.08 2.50
N GLU A 145 -0.54 15.37 2.19
CA GLU A 145 -0.92 15.84 0.85
C GLU A 145 0.15 15.52 -0.18
N ASP A 146 1.43 15.76 0.15
CA ASP A 146 2.56 15.42 -0.72
C ASP A 146 2.62 13.90 -1.00
N ALA A 147 2.41 13.09 0.04
CA ALA A 147 2.31 11.64 -0.08
C ALA A 147 1.18 11.24 -1.03
N LEU A 148 -0.02 11.81 -0.86
CA LEU A 148 -1.18 11.51 -1.70
C LEU A 148 -0.93 11.88 -3.17
N HIS A 149 -0.33 13.05 -3.43
CA HIS A 149 0.00 13.49 -4.79
C HIS A 149 1.06 12.62 -5.47
N SER A 150 1.89 11.92 -4.69
CA SER A 150 2.86 10.95 -5.20
C SER A 150 2.24 9.57 -5.53
N GLY A 151 0.98 9.34 -5.13
CA GLY A 151 0.28 8.07 -5.30
C GLY A 151 0.28 7.15 -4.07
N LEU A 152 0.72 7.64 -2.90
CA LEU A 152 0.53 6.93 -1.63
C LEU A 152 -0.93 7.06 -1.17
N THR A 153 -1.45 5.99 -0.58
CA THR A 153 -2.82 5.96 -0.01
C THR A 153 -2.86 5.39 1.40
N THR A 154 -1.71 4.90 1.89
CA THR A 154 -1.55 4.42 3.25
C THR A 154 -0.20 4.85 3.82
N MET A 155 -0.24 5.34 5.06
CA MET A 155 0.92 5.82 5.80
C MET A 155 0.92 5.18 7.19
N LEU A 156 1.99 4.47 7.53
CA LEU A 156 2.25 3.90 8.85
C LEU A 156 3.52 4.53 9.42
N GLY A 157 3.46 4.91 10.69
CA GLY A 157 4.60 5.49 11.37
C GLY A 157 4.22 6.04 12.73
N GLY A 158 4.87 7.11 13.20
CA GLY A 158 4.54 7.68 14.50
C GLY A 158 5.00 9.12 14.65
N GLY A 159 4.37 9.86 15.55
CA GLY A 159 4.73 11.25 15.82
C GLY A 159 3.63 12.05 16.50
N THR A 160 4.00 13.25 16.97
CA THR A 160 3.09 14.17 17.65
C THR A 160 3.28 15.61 17.13
N GLY A 161 3.65 15.78 15.87
CA GLY A 161 4.06 17.06 15.30
C GLY A 161 5.57 17.31 15.44
N PRO A 162 6.05 18.57 15.37
CA PRO A 162 7.47 18.90 15.24
C PRO A 162 8.24 18.85 16.57
N ALA A 163 7.90 17.93 17.46
CA ALA A 163 8.65 17.69 18.69
C ALA A 163 9.95 16.94 18.37
N HIS A 164 11.03 17.21 19.12
CA HIS A 164 12.33 16.56 18.92
C HIS A 164 12.26 15.02 18.88
N GLY A 165 11.40 14.41 19.72
CA GLY A 165 11.19 12.97 19.69
C GLY A 165 10.60 12.45 18.37
N THR A 166 9.73 13.22 17.71
CA THR A 166 9.14 12.87 16.41
C THR A 166 10.09 13.19 15.25
N LEU A 167 10.87 14.26 15.35
CA LEU A 167 11.93 14.57 14.39
C LEU A 167 12.95 13.42 14.31
N ALA A 168 13.20 12.74 15.42
CA ALA A 168 14.13 11.62 15.49
C ALA A 168 13.46 10.25 15.30
N THR A 169 12.24 10.04 15.78
CA THR A 169 11.66 8.68 15.91
C THR A 169 10.21 8.61 15.45
N THR A 170 9.84 7.53 14.78
CA THR A 170 8.45 7.20 14.40
C THR A 170 7.63 6.67 15.57
N CYS A 171 7.55 7.45 16.66
CA CYS A 171 6.82 7.09 17.87
C CYS A 171 5.69 8.09 18.17
N THR A 172 4.50 7.57 18.44
CA THR A 172 3.39 8.30 19.08
C THR A 172 3.28 7.83 20.54
N PRO A 173 3.99 8.46 21.49
CA PRO A 173 4.19 7.89 22.82
C PRO A 173 2.99 8.08 23.74
N GLY A 174 2.47 6.98 24.30
CA GLY A 174 1.48 7.02 25.38
C GLY A 174 0.02 7.19 24.93
N PRO A 175 -0.96 6.77 25.75
CA PRO A 175 -2.38 6.75 25.37
C PRO A 175 -2.95 8.11 24.95
N TRP A 176 -2.53 9.19 25.61
CA TRP A 176 -3.07 10.52 25.33
C TRP A 176 -2.70 11.00 23.92
N HIS A 177 -1.43 10.84 23.51
CA HIS A 177 -0.97 11.27 22.20
C HIS A 177 -1.58 10.40 21.09
N ILE A 178 -1.69 9.09 21.31
CA ILE A 178 -2.35 8.18 20.36
C ILE A 178 -3.79 8.62 20.13
N GLY A 179 -4.56 8.87 21.20
CA GLY A 179 -5.93 9.36 21.08
C GLY A 179 -6.06 10.70 20.34
N ARG A 180 -5.10 11.63 20.51
CA ARG A 180 -5.11 12.91 19.78
C ARG A 180 -4.76 12.76 18.32
N MET A 181 -3.80 11.91 17.99
CA MET A 181 -3.43 11.64 16.60
C MET A 181 -4.56 10.93 15.84
N LEU A 182 -5.26 9.98 16.48
CA LEU A 182 -6.44 9.34 15.90
C LEU A 182 -7.57 10.33 15.62
N GLN A 183 -7.82 11.29 16.52
CA GLN A 183 -8.81 12.36 16.28
C GLN A 183 -8.39 13.30 15.15
N ALA A 184 -7.10 13.65 15.07
CA ALA A 184 -6.59 14.50 14.00
C ALA A 184 -6.64 13.80 12.63
N ALA A 185 -6.51 12.47 12.60
CA ALA A 185 -6.52 11.66 11.39
C ALA A 185 -7.85 11.74 10.61
N ASP A 186 -8.97 12.01 11.29
CA ASP A 186 -10.32 12.09 10.68
C ASP A 186 -10.44 13.20 9.62
N ALA A 187 -9.49 14.14 9.59
CA ALA A 187 -9.47 15.24 8.63
C ALA A 187 -8.86 14.88 7.26
N PHE A 188 -8.30 13.67 7.08
CA PHE A 188 -7.50 13.33 5.90
C PHE A 188 -8.07 12.17 5.09
N ALA A 189 -8.03 12.29 3.76
CA ALA A 189 -8.34 11.22 2.81
C ALA A 189 -7.14 10.27 2.62
N MET A 190 -6.68 9.66 3.71
CA MET A 190 -5.51 8.78 3.77
C MET A 190 -5.75 7.69 4.82
N ASN A 191 -5.32 6.45 4.56
CA ASN A 191 -5.26 5.46 5.63
C ASN A 191 -4.05 5.79 6.53
N LEU A 192 -4.31 6.18 7.78
CA LEU A 192 -3.27 6.58 8.73
C LEU A 192 -3.17 5.55 9.86
N ALA A 193 -1.95 5.14 10.15
CA ALA A 193 -1.64 4.11 11.14
C ALA A 193 -0.51 4.59 12.06
N PHE A 194 -0.70 4.40 13.37
CA PHE A 194 0.21 4.95 14.39
C PHE A 194 0.93 3.85 15.18
N ALA A 195 2.23 4.07 15.37
CA ALA A 195 3.14 3.23 16.12
C ALA A 195 3.39 3.83 17.50
N ALA A 196 3.29 2.98 18.53
CA ALA A 196 3.66 3.30 19.88
C ALA A 196 5.19 3.32 20.06
N LYS A 197 5.67 3.86 21.19
CA LYS A 197 7.08 3.70 21.58
C LYS A 197 7.28 2.32 22.20
N GLY A 198 8.16 1.51 21.60
CA GLY A 198 8.48 0.15 22.05
C GLY A 198 9.62 0.06 23.08
N ASN A 199 10.32 1.15 23.34
CA ASN A 199 11.46 1.19 24.27
C ASN A 199 11.02 1.16 25.75
N ALA A 200 10.73 -0.04 26.28
CA ALA A 200 10.54 -0.31 27.70
C ALA A 200 10.99 -1.74 28.05
N SER A 201 11.45 -1.96 29.27
CA SER A 201 11.84 -3.30 29.77
C SER A 201 10.79 -3.97 30.66
N LEU A 202 9.62 -3.35 30.81
CA LEU A 202 8.45 -3.91 31.47
C LEU A 202 7.25 -3.79 30.51
N PRO A 203 6.32 -4.75 30.52
CA PRO A 203 5.30 -4.86 29.47
C PRO A 203 4.16 -3.83 29.63
N ALA A 204 3.71 -3.54 30.85
CA ALA A 204 2.52 -2.72 31.08
C ALA A 204 2.53 -1.33 30.36
N PRO A 205 3.65 -0.58 30.31
CA PRO A 205 3.73 0.67 29.53
C PRO A 205 3.59 0.48 28.01
N LEU A 206 3.89 -0.69 27.47
CA LEU A 206 3.71 -1.00 26.05
C LEU A 206 2.26 -1.40 25.77
N GLU A 207 1.69 -2.23 26.64
CA GLU A 207 0.31 -2.72 26.55
C GLU A 207 -0.70 -1.56 26.54
N GLU A 208 -0.55 -0.55 27.41
CA GLU A 208 -1.47 0.60 27.45
C GLU A 208 -1.49 1.40 26.15
N GLN A 209 -0.37 1.43 25.41
CA GLN A 209 -0.27 2.16 24.15
C GLN A 209 -1.00 1.42 23.02
N ILE A 210 -0.87 0.09 22.96
CA ILE A 210 -1.62 -0.74 22.01
C ILE A 210 -3.12 -0.64 22.29
N LEU A 211 -3.52 -0.76 23.56
CA LEU A 211 -4.91 -0.61 23.98
C LEU A 211 -5.50 0.78 23.68
N ALA A 212 -4.65 1.81 23.57
CA ALA A 212 -5.07 3.16 23.16
C ALA A 212 -5.28 3.30 21.64
N GLY A 213 -4.90 2.31 20.84
CA GLY A 213 -5.12 2.26 19.39
C GLY A 213 -3.86 2.25 18.53
N ALA A 214 -2.66 2.07 19.10
CA ALA A 214 -1.47 1.83 18.29
C ALA A 214 -1.53 0.44 17.64
N CYS A 215 -1.21 0.37 16.35
CA CYS A 215 -1.23 -0.86 15.55
C CYS A 215 0.16 -1.51 15.34
N ALA A 216 1.21 -0.83 15.82
CA ALA A 216 2.59 -1.28 15.77
C ALA A 216 3.40 -0.61 16.90
N MET A 217 4.64 -1.05 17.10
CA MET A 217 5.60 -0.43 18.03
C MET A 217 6.92 -0.10 17.32
N LYS A 218 7.57 1.00 17.71
CA LYS A 218 8.92 1.36 17.24
C LYS A 218 9.94 1.27 18.37
N LEU A 219 10.99 0.48 18.16
CA LEU A 219 12.24 0.52 18.91
C LEU A 219 13.21 1.48 18.23
N HIS A 220 13.75 2.44 18.96
CA HIS A 220 14.73 3.41 18.44
C HIS A 220 15.92 3.62 19.36
N GLU A 221 17.12 3.79 18.81
CA GLU A 221 18.35 3.90 19.60
C GLU A 221 18.38 5.16 20.49
N ASP A 222 17.85 6.29 20.00
CA ASP A 222 17.65 7.52 20.79
C ASP A 222 16.81 7.33 22.06
N TRP A 223 15.98 6.29 22.10
CA TRP A 223 15.21 5.87 23.29
C TRP A 223 15.79 4.63 23.98
N GLY A 224 16.92 4.09 23.48
CA GLY A 224 17.62 2.91 23.98
C GLY A 224 17.11 1.59 23.38
N THR A 225 17.66 1.16 22.25
CA THR A 225 17.35 -0.15 21.64
C THR A 225 18.21 -1.26 22.26
N THR A 226 18.00 -1.52 23.54
CA THR A 226 18.75 -2.54 24.28
C THR A 226 18.14 -3.93 24.12
N PRO A 227 18.90 -5.02 24.36
CA PRO A 227 18.37 -6.39 24.33
C PRO A 227 17.14 -6.60 25.23
N ALA A 228 17.09 -5.94 26.39
CA ALA A 228 15.94 -6.03 27.30
C ALA A 228 14.68 -5.34 26.73
N ALA A 229 14.85 -4.20 26.07
CA ALA A 229 13.75 -3.52 25.39
C ALA A 229 13.25 -4.32 24.18
N ILE A 230 14.16 -4.86 23.37
CA ILE A 230 13.82 -5.74 22.23
C ILE A 230 12.99 -6.94 22.69
N ASP A 231 13.46 -7.64 23.73
CA ASP A 231 12.80 -8.85 24.21
C ASP A 231 11.41 -8.56 24.79
N CYS A 232 11.28 -7.51 25.59
CA CYS A 232 10.01 -7.09 26.16
C CYS A 232 9.02 -6.67 25.07
N CYS A 233 9.45 -5.81 24.14
CA CYS A 233 8.62 -5.30 23.05
C CYS A 233 8.09 -6.43 22.17
N LEU A 234 8.95 -7.36 21.74
CA LEU A 234 8.53 -8.52 20.95
C LEU A 234 7.59 -9.47 21.72
N SER A 235 7.78 -9.63 23.03
CA SER A 235 6.87 -10.45 23.84
C SER A 235 5.47 -9.83 23.93
N VAL A 236 5.37 -8.51 24.04
CA VAL A 236 4.09 -7.80 24.01
C VAL A 236 3.49 -7.85 22.60
N ALA A 237 4.31 -7.73 21.55
CA ALA A 237 3.87 -7.83 20.17
C ALA A 237 3.22 -9.19 19.88
N ASP A 238 3.84 -10.30 20.31
CA ASP A 238 3.28 -11.64 20.18
C ASP A 238 1.93 -11.78 20.92
N ALA A 239 1.78 -11.14 22.08
CA ALA A 239 0.56 -11.22 22.88
C ALA A 239 -0.62 -10.40 22.32
N PHE A 240 -0.32 -9.35 21.54
CA PHE A 240 -1.32 -8.41 20.99
C PHE A 240 -1.47 -8.49 19.46
N ASP A 241 -0.68 -9.33 18.79
CA ASP A 241 -0.66 -9.49 17.33
C ASP A 241 -0.40 -8.17 16.59
N VAL A 242 0.67 -7.47 16.98
CA VAL A 242 1.11 -6.20 16.34
C VAL A 242 2.54 -6.31 15.84
N GLN A 243 2.88 -5.52 14.81
CA GLN A 243 4.25 -5.49 14.28
C GLN A 243 5.20 -4.66 15.16
N VAL A 244 6.48 -5.05 15.21
CA VAL A 244 7.56 -4.25 15.79
C VAL A 244 8.51 -3.79 14.70
N MET A 245 8.72 -2.49 14.63
CA MET A 245 9.72 -1.85 13.78
C MET A 245 10.95 -1.49 14.61
N ILE A 246 12.15 -1.63 14.06
CA ILE A 246 13.39 -1.41 14.80
C ILE A 246 14.40 -0.54 14.04
N HIS A 247 14.96 0.41 14.78
CA HIS A 247 16.22 1.09 14.53
C HIS A 247 17.19 0.66 15.63
N THR A 248 18.22 -0.10 15.26
CA THR A 248 19.12 -0.76 16.22
C THR A 248 20.21 0.18 16.75
N ASP A 249 20.91 -0.25 17.79
CA ASP A 249 21.99 0.49 18.47
C ASP A 249 23.23 0.69 17.57
N THR A 250 23.35 1.88 16.95
CA THR A 250 24.45 2.20 16.04
C THR A 250 25.80 2.20 16.75
N LEU A 251 25.79 2.61 18.02
CA LEU A 251 26.98 2.77 18.84
C LEU A 251 27.55 1.43 19.31
N ASN A 252 26.80 0.34 19.14
CA ASN A 252 27.09 -0.96 19.73
C ASN A 252 27.26 -0.86 21.26
N GLU A 253 26.51 0.04 21.90
CA GLU A 253 26.62 0.33 23.34
C GLU A 253 26.25 -0.89 24.19
N SER A 254 25.17 -1.56 23.80
CA SER A 254 24.60 -2.72 24.51
C SER A 254 25.00 -4.08 23.91
N GLY A 255 25.82 -4.07 22.85
CA GLY A 255 26.32 -5.23 22.12
C GLY A 255 26.42 -5.00 20.61
N PHE A 256 26.93 -5.98 19.88
CA PHE A 256 26.99 -5.95 18.42
C PHE A 256 25.70 -6.53 17.80
N VAL A 257 25.59 -6.50 16.47
CA VAL A 257 24.41 -6.97 15.73
C VAL A 257 24.01 -8.41 16.10
N GLU A 258 24.97 -9.29 16.41
CA GLU A 258 24.72 -10.67 16.83
C GLU A 258 24.01 -10.75 18.19
N ASN A 259 24.22 -9.77 19.07
CA ASN A 259 23.51 -9.67 20.34
C ASN A 259 22.05 -9.25 20.12
N THR A 260 21.81 -8.30 19.23
CA THR A 260 20.46 -7.84 18.84
C THR A 260 19.67 -8.94 18.14
N ILE A 261 20.26 -9.67 17.19
CA ILE A 261 19.64 -10.85 16.55
C ILE A 261 19.26 -11.90 17.60
N ARG A 262 20.16 -12.15 18.57
CA ARG A 262 19.86 -13.08 19.66
C ARG A 262 18.70 -12.61 20.54
N ALA A 263 18.57 -11.31 20.78
CA ALA A 263 17.46 -10.73 21.55
C ALA A 263 16.11 -10.85 20.80
N MET A 264 16.12 -10.87 19.47
CA MET A 264 14.93 -11.13 18.66
C MET A 264 14.37 -12.55 18.89
N LYS A 265 15.22 -13.52 19.23
CA LYS A 265 14.85 -14.93 19.50
C LYS A 265 14.07 -15.58 18.35
N GLY A 266 14.33 -15.18 17.11
CA GLY A 266 13.66 -15.71 15.92
C GLY A 266 12.22 -15.23 15.73
N ARG A 267 11.75 -14.23 16.49
CA ARG A 267 10.41 -13.63 16.33
C ARG A 267 10.40 -12.61 15.21
N THR A 268 9.25 -12.45 14.56
CA THR A 268 9.08 -11.51 13.44
C THR A 268 9.38 -10.08 13.86
N ILE A 269 10.19 -9.39 13.07
CA ILE A 269 10.50 -7.97 13.29
C ILE A 269 10.79 -7.26 11.97
N HIS A 270 10.34 -6.01 11.84
CA HIS A 270 10.60 -5.15 10.69
C HIS A 270 11.82 -4.27 10.94
N ALA A 271 12.93 -4.54 10.25
CA ALA A 271 14.14 -3.72 10.33
C ALA A 271 14.10 -2.57 9.33
N PHE A 272 14.21 -1.33 9.83
CA PHE A 272 14.30 -0.13 8.99
C PHE A 272 15.72 0.11 8.48
N HIS A 273 15.83 0.83 7.35
CA HIS A 273 17.07 1.28 6.69
C HIS A 273 18.22 0.28 6.85
N THR A 274 17.99 -0.94 6.39
CA THR A 274 18.89 -2.08 6.64
C THR A 274 20.26 -1.94 5.99
N GLU A 275 20.51 -0.93 5.16
CA GLU A 275 21.86 -0.62 4.69
C GLU A 275 22.69 0.13 5.74
N GLY A 276 22.05 0.83 6.69
CA GLY A 276 22.66 1.40 7.88
C GLY A 276 22.97 2.91 7.85
N ALA A 277 22.83 3.63 6.75
CA ALA A 277 23.06 5.08 6.71
C ALA A 277 21.97 5.86 7.46
N GLY A 278 20.73 5.34 7.49
CA GLY A 278 19.66 5.85 8.35
C GLY A 278 19.86 5.52 9.84
N GLY A 279 20.80 4.62 10.16
CA GLY A 279 21.13 4.16 11.50
C GLY A 279 21.04 2.64 11.66
N GLY A 280 21.74 2.12 12.65
CA GLY A 280 21.83 0.71 12.97
C GLY A 280 23.27 0.27 13.24
N HIS A 281 23.44 -0.94 13.79
CA HIS A 281 24.76 -1.47 14.21
C HIS A 281 25.85 -1.21 13.15
N ALA A 282 26.82 -0.37 13.49
CA ALA A 282 27.90 -0.05 12.59
C ALA A 282 29.02 -1.10 12.68
N PRO A 283 29.54 -1.61 11.54
CA PRO A 283 29.20 -1.28 10.16
C PRO A 283 28.26 -2.29 9.47
N ASP A 284 27.75 -3.29 10.19
CA ASP A 284 27.30 -4.55 9.63
C ASP A 284 25.84 -4.91 9.92
N ILE A 285 25.00 -3.91 10.23
CA ILE A 285 23.55 -4.08 10.37
C ILE A 285 22.90 -4.80 9.18
N ILE A 286 23.43 -4.63 7.96
CA ILE A 286 22.94 -5.30 6.75
C ILE A 286 22.91 -6.84 6.85
N LYS A 287 23.66 -7.44 7.78
CA LYS A 287 23.59 -8.88 8.09
C LYS A 287 22.16 -9.33 8.42
N VAL A 288 21.30 -8.49 9.00
CA VAL A 288 19.92 -8.85 9.37
C VAL A 288 19.06 -9.23 8.16
N CYS A 289 19.43 -8.81 6.95
CA CYS A 289 18.75 -9.24 5.72
C CYS A 289 18.84 -10.75 5.45
N GLY A 290 19.80 -11.45 6.08
CA GLY A 290 19.96 -12.90 5.98
C GLY A 290 19.08 -13.70 6.96
N GLU A 291 18.40 -13.02 7.89
CA GLU A 291 17.60 -13.67 8.94
C GLU A 291 16.16 -13.88 8.48
N ALA A 292 15.68 -15.13 8.48
CA ALA A 292 14.36 -15.50 7.94
C ALA A 292 13.16 -14.85 8.66
N HIS A 293 13.36 -14.39 9.91
CA HIS A 293 12.33 -13.74 10.73
C HIS A 293 12.35 -12.22 10.60
N VAL A 294 13.33 -11.65 9.89
CA VAL A 294 13.43 -10.22 9.66
C VAL A 294 12.72 -9.85 8.38
N ILE A 295 11.90 -8.80 8.44
CA ILE A 295 11.31 -8.13 7.28
C ILE A 295 12.15 -6.88 7.01
N PRO A 296 13.10 -6.90 6.07
CA PRO A 296 14.00 -5.77 5.84
C PRO A 296 13.33 -4.70 4.98
N SER A 297 13.53 -3.43 5.30
CA SER A 297 13.23 -2.31 4.41
C SER A 297 14.39 -1.33 4.30
N SER A 298 14.45 -0.62 3.18
CA SER A 298 15.37 0.50 2.96
C SER A 298 14.63 1.84 3.03
N THR A 299 15.36 2.94 3.13
CA THR A 299 14.82 4.29 2.98
C THR A 299 15.22 4.88 1.64
N ASN A 300 14.39 5.77 1.10
CA ASN A 300 14.57 6.33 -0.25
C ASN A 300 15.81 7.23 -0.48
N PRO A 301 16.47 7.88 0.51
CA PRO A 301 17.58 8.79 0.20
C PRO A 301 18.83 8.11 -0.34
N THR A 302 18.93 6.78 -0.22
CA THR A 302 20.08 5.98 -0.65
C THR A 302 19.80 5.11 -1.89
N ARG A 303 18.63 5.28 -2.53
CA ARG A 303 18.17 4.43 -3.65
C ARG A 303 18.61 4.93 -5.02
#